data_AF-A0A1G1P5Q6-F1
#
_entry.id   AF-A0A1G1P5Q6-F1
#
_cell.length_a   1.000
_cell.length_b   1.000
_cell.length_c   1.000
_cell.angle_alpha   90.00
_cell.angle_beta   90.00
_cell.angle_gamma   90.00
#
_symmetry.space_group_name_H-M   'P 1'
#
loop_
_entity.id
_entity.type
_entity.pdbx_description
1 polymer ?
#
loop_
_entity_poly.entity_id
_entity_poly.type
_entity_poly.pdbx_seq_one_letter_code
_entity_poly.pdbx_strand_id
1 'polypeptide(L)'
;MTWVSPLDEKRCAEYSDRDFLEHLGLAELWPALRQFWPSRGPVWDGLARLRWGREHGVLLVEAKSYPEECRSACRAGPRSLATIRNAIRQTQQAFGASSSRAWLHEYYQLANRLAHLHFLRQQGIHAWLVLLLLTDDWKKTPQTLWEQELCTIWAGLGLRAEHPWIGRVFLPVPEDRTTAPIPGRPSLMSASH
;
A
#
# COMPACT_ATOMS: atom_id res chain seq x y z
N MET A 1 -3.49 -16.26 -9.43
CA MET A 1 -3.51 -15.22 -8.38
C MET A 1 -4.81 -15.38 -7.60
N THR A 2 -4.78 -15.18 -6.28
CA THR A 2 -5.96 -15.26 -5.41
C THR A 2 -6.05 -13.99 -4.58
N TRP A 3 -7.10 -13.19 -4.77
CA TRP A 3 -7.34 -11.99 -3.96
C TRP A 3 -7.74 -12.34 -2.53
N VAL A 4 -7.26 -11.53 -1.60
CA VAL A 4 -7.53 -11.62 -0.16
C VAL A 4 -8.31 -10.40 0.32
N SER A 5 -7.97 -9.23 -0.24
CA SER A 5 -8.68 -7.96 -0.10
C SER A 5 -8.39 -7.07 -1.32
N PRO A 6 -9.32 -6.22 -1.78
CA PRO A 6 -10.71 -6.11 -1.30
C PRO A 6 -11.57 -7.29 -1.82
N LEU A 7 -12.55 -7.72 -1.01
CA LEU A 7 -13.58 -8.69 -1.38
C LEU A 7 -14.92 -8.20 -0.83
N ASP A 8 -15.95 -8.13 -1.68
CA ASP A 8 -17.29 -7.61 -1.32
C ASP A 8 -17.91 -8.36 -0.14
N GLU A 9 -17.82 -9.69 -0.14
CA GLU A 9 -18.30 -10.57 0.94
C GLU A 9 -17.63 -10.29 2.29
N LYS A 10 -16.42 -9.72 2.28
CA LYS A 10 -15.69 -9.27 3.47
C LYS A 10 -15.80 -7.76 3.70
N ARG A 11 -16.75 -7.10 3.03
CA ARG A 11 -16.96 -5.64 3.09
C ARG A 11 -15.69 -4.84 2.81
N CYS A 12 -14.85 -5.33 1.90
CA CYS A 12 -13.57 -4.72 1.56
C CYS A 12 -12.67 -4.48 2.80
N ALA A 13 -12.63 -5.44 3.73
CA ALA A 13 -11.82 -5.33 4.93
C ALA A 13 -10.32 -5.09 4.61
N GLU A 14 -9.75 -4.08 5.24
CA GLU A 14 -8.33 -3.75 5.18
C GLU A 14 -7.59 -4.38 6.36
N TYR A 15 -6.35 -4.81 6.14
CA TYR A 15 -5.56 -5.53 7.15
C TYR A 15 -4.23 -4.83 7.42
N SER A 16 -3.76 -4.93 8.67
CA SER A 16 -2.48 -4.40 9.13
C SER A 16 -1.77 -5.36 10.10
N ASP A 17 -0.51 -5.08 10.44
CA ASP A 17 0.26 -5.81 11.45
C ASP A 17 0.20 -7.35 11.30
N ARG A 18 -0.23 -8.06 12.34
CA ARG A 18 -0.34 -9.52 12.32
C ARG A 18 -1.39 -10.00 11.31
N ASP A 19 -2.50 -9.28 11.21
CA ASP A 19 -3.66 -9.72 10.44
C ASP A 19 -3.34 -9.80 8.96
N PHE A 20 -2.57 -8.85 8.40
CA PHE A 20 -2.20 -8.92 6.98
C PHE A 20 -1.29 -10.11 6.69
N LEU A 21 -0.37 -10.45 7.62
CA LEU A 21 0.49 -11.62 7.49
C LEU A 21 -0.34 -12.92 7.53
N GLU A 22 -1.26 -13.06 8.48
CA GLU A 22 -2.15 -14.22 8.56
C GLU A 22 -2.98 -14.39 7.28
N HIS A 23 -3.52 -13.29 6.77
CA HIS A 23 -4.29 -13.26 5.53
C HIS A 23 -3.44 -13.55 4.29
N LEU A 24 -2.13 -13.32 4.31
CA LEU A 24 -1.20 -13.74 3.27
C LEU A 24 -0.65 -15.17 3.48
N GLY A 25 -0.92 -15.81 4.62
CA GLY A 25 -0.37 -17.12 4.97
C GLY A 25 1.10 -17.05 5.42
N LEU A 26 1.49 -15.94 6.04
CA LEU A 26 2.85 -15.61 6.50
C LEU A 26 2.87 -15.32 8.01
N ALA A 27 1.95 -15.92 8.78
CA ALA A 27 1.74 -15.65 10.20
C ALA A 27 3.01 -15.85 11.05
N GLU A 28 3.87 -16.78 10.64
CA GLU A 28 5.15 -17.09 11.24
C GLU A 28 6.15 -15.92 11.20
N LEU A 29 5.96 -14.93 10.31
CA LEU A 29 6.81 -13.75 10.23
C LEU A 29 6.45 -12.67 11.28
N TRP A 30 5.35 -12.84 12.02
CA TRP A 30 4.90 -11.84 12.99
C TRP A 30 5.95 -11.47 14.06
N PRO A 31 6.66 -12.43 14.70
CA PRO A 31 7.70 -12.09 15.67
C PRO A 31 8.82 -11.24 15.07
N ALA A 32 9.21 -11.52 13.81
CA ALA A 32 10.24 -10.76 13.11
C ALA A 32 9.73 -9.36 12.72
N LEU A 33 8.48 -9.25 12.25
CA LEU A 33 7.89 -7.97 11.88
C LEU A 33 7.84 -7.02 13.09
N ARG A 34 7.46 -7.52 14.28
CA ARG A 34 7.43 -6.71 15.52
C ARG A 34 8.78 -6.15 15.93
N GLN A 35 9.87 -6.81 15.54
CA GLN A 35 11.22 -6.32 15.79
C GLN A 35 11.63 -5.29 14.74
N PHE A 36 11.18 -5.48 13.49
CA PHE A 36 11.49 -4.61 12.36
C PHE A 36 10.71 -3.29 12.39
N TRP A 37 9.40 -3.33 12.69
CA TRP A 37 8.50 -2.19 12.65
C TRP A 37 7.62 -2.14 13.92
N PRO A 38 7.32 -0.94 14.48
CA PRO A 38 6.41 -0.83 15.63
C PRO A 38 4.98 -1.25 15.27
N SER A 39 4.18 -1.58 16.28
CA SER A 39 2.73 -1.81 16.11
C SER A 39 2.03 -0.61 15.46
N ARG A 40 0.90 -0.86 14.80
CA ARG A 40 0.16 0.09 13.97
C ARG A 40 0.95 0.46 12.71
N GLY A 41 1.40 -0.59 12.02
CA GLY A 41 2.00 -0.51 10.70
C GLY A 41 1.00 -0.12 9.59
N PRO A 42 1.40 -0.28 8.32
CA PRO A 42 0.54 -0.03 7.17
C PRO A 42 -0.77 -0.81 7.25
N VAL A 43 -1.85 -0.11 6.93
CA VAL A 43 -3.14 -0.71 6.56
C VAL A 43 -3.15 -0.82 5.04
N TRP A 44 -3.40 -2.02 4.51
CA TRP A 44 -3.29 -2.30 3.07
C TRP A 44 -4.64 -2.21 2.37
N ASP A 45 -4.70 -1.46 1.27
CA ASP A 45 -5.89 -1.31 0.42
C ASP A 45 -6.18 -2.58 -0.38
N GLY A 46 -5.17 -3.41 -0.62
CA GLY A 46 -5.34 -4.70 -1.27
C GLY A 46 -4.20 -5.68 -1.01
N LEU A 47 -4.55 -6.96 -1.02
CA LEU A 47 -3.66 -8.08 -0.77
C LEU A 47 -4.01 -9.23 -1.71
N ALA A 48 -3.02 -9.85 -2.32
CA ALA A 48 -3.21 -11.08 -3.08
C ALA A 48 -2.11 -12.10 -2.82
N ARG A 49 -2.48 -13.38 -2.90
CA ARG A 49 -1.56 -14.51 -2.92
C ARG A 49 -1.27 -14.90 -4.36
N LEU A 50 -0.01 -15.10 -4.66
CA LEU A 50 0.53 -15.37 -5.98
C LEU A 50 1.02 -16.81 -6.07
N ARG A 51 0.79 -17.49 -7.20
CA ARG A 51 1.20 -18.90 -7.39
C ARG A 51 1.46 -19.21 -8.85
N TRP A 52 2.69 -19.60 -9.18
CA TRP A 52 3.13 -19.96 -10.53
C TRP A 52 3.90 -21.28 -10.47
N GLY A 53 3.32 -22.36 -10.99
CA GLY A 53 3.88 -23.69 -10.79
C GLY A 53 4.01 -24.04 -9.31
N ARG A 54 5.27 -24.23 -8.85
CA ARG A 54 5.65 -24.49 -7.45
C ARG A 54 6.10 -23.23 -6.69
N GLU A 55 6.18 -22.09 -7.36
CA GLU A 55 6.56 -20.82 -6.74
C GLU A 55 5.33 -20.12 -6.14
N HIS A 56 5.58 -19.40 -5.04
CA HIS A 56 4.57 -18.69 -4.28
C HIS A 56 5.07 -17.28 -3.99
N GLY A 57 4.15 -16.32 -3.95
CA GLY A 57 4.46 -14.94 -3.59
C GLY A 57 3.24 -14.18 -3.09
N VAL A 58 3.40 -12.88 -2.91
CA VAL A 58 2.37 -11.97 -2.42
C VAL A 58 2.41 -10.66 -3.18
N LEU A 59 1.23 -10.07 -3.36
CA LEU A 59 1.03 -8.73 -3.90
C LEU A 59 0.45 -7.85 -2.80
N LEU A 60 1.09 -6.71 -2.56
CA LEU A 60 0.62 -5.64 -1.69
C LEU A 60 0.13 -4.49 -2.57
N VAL A 61 -0.99 -3.87 -2.21
CA VAL A 61 -1.56 -2.75 -2.97
C VAL A 61 -1.71 -1.53 -2.08
N GLU A 62 -1.25 -0.38 -2.57
CA GLU A 62 -1.57 0.95 -2.07
C GLU A 62 -2.39 1.69 -3.12
N ALA A 63 -3.59 2.13 -2.75
CA ALA A 63 -4.46 2.93 -3.60
C ALA A 63 -4.35 4.42 -3.24
N LYS A 64 -4.36 5.29 -4.25
CA LYS A 64 -4.41 6.75 -4.07
C LYS A 64 -5.34 7.38 -5.10
N SER A 65 -6.16 8.32 -4.66
CA SER A 65 -7.14 8.98 -5.54
C SER A 65 -6.61 10.29 -6.11
N TYR A 66 -5.67 10.95 -5.43
CA TYR A 66 -4.96 12.13 -5.93
C TYR A 66 -3.58 12.32 -5.27
N PRO A 67 -2.64 13.06 -5.90
CA PRO A 67 -1.24 13.10 -5.48
C PRO A 67 -0.98 13.66 -4.08
N GLU A 68 -1.78 14.61 -3.62
CA GLU A 68 -1.60 15.22 -2.30
C GLU A 68 -1.79 14.22 -1.16
N GLU A 69 -2.50 13.10 -1.38
CA GLU A 69 -2.60 12.00 -0.39
C GLU A 69 -1.26 11.28 -0.13
N CYS A 70 -0.28 11.45 -1.01
CA CYS A 70 1.07 10.94 -0.79
C CYS A 70 1.82 11.77 0.26
N ARG A 71 1.41 13.04 0.49
CA ARG A 71 2.06 13.95 1.44
C ARG A 71 1.70 13.56 2.87
N SER A 72 2.67 12.99 3.57
CA SER A 72 2.47 12.43 4.91
C SER A 72 3.75 12.50 5.75
N ALA A 73 3.60 12.81 7.03
CA ALA A 73 4.71 12.87 7.98
C ALA A 73 4.55 11.82 9.09
N CYS A 74 5.67 11.29 9.56
CA CYS A 74 5.73 10.40 10.70
C CYS A 74 5.31 11.14 11.96
N ARG A 75 4.31 10.60 12.68
CA ARG A 75 3.81 11.14 13.96
C ARG A 75 4.12 10.21 15.14
N ALA A 76 5.09 9.31 14.98
CA ALA A 76 5.42 8.31 15.99
C ALA A 76 6.11 8.95 17.21
N GLY A 77 5.78 8.46 18.41
CA GLY A 77 6.47 8.84 19.64
C GLY A 77 7.93 8.35 19.67
N PRO A 78 8.77 8.85 20.61
CA PRO A 78 10.22 8.65 20.58
C PRO A 78 10.68 7.19 20.48
N ARG A 79 10.02 6.27 21.20
CA ARG A 79 10.35 4.84 21.18
C ARG A 79 10.13 4.23 19.79
N SER A 80 8.93 4.40 19.23
CA SER A 80 8.59 3.89 17.90
C SER A 80 9.41 4.56 16.79
N LEU A 81 9.74 5.85 16.96
CA LEU A 81 10.51 6.62 15.98
C LEU A 81 11.93 6.07 15.79
N ALA A 82 12.57 5.57 16.85
CA ALA A 82 13.89 4.93 16.75
C ALA A 82 13.83 3.66 15.87
N THR A 83 12.84 2.79 16.10
CA THR A 83 12.59 1.60 15.29
C THR A 83 12.30 1.96 13.82
N ILE A 84 11.39 2.92 13.60
CA ILE A 84 11.05 3.40 12.25
C ILE A 84 12.27 3.93 11.51
N ARG A 85 13.11 4.75 12.18
CA ARG A 85 14.35 5.27 11.59
C ARG A 85 15.32 4.14 11.20
N ASN A 86 15.40 3.09 12.00
CA ASN A 86 16.24 1.94 11.69
C ASN A 86 15.72 1.16 10.48
N ALA A 87 14.42 0.90 10.42
CA ALA A 87 13.79 0.23 9.28
C ALA A 87 13.90 1.04 7.98
N ILE A 88 13.65 2.35 8.04
CA ILE A 88 13.78 3.25 6.88
C ILE A 88 15.22 3.28 6.38
N ARG A 89 16.22 3.35 7.27
CA ARG A 89 17.63 3.35 6.85
C ARG A 89 18.00 2.05 6.14
N GLN A 90 17.61 0.90 6.68
CA GLN A 90 17.83 -0.41 6.03
C GLN A 90 17.15 -0.47 4.66
N THR A 91 15.92 0.05 4.57
CA THR A 91 15.15 0.13 3.32
C THR A 91 15.83 1.05 2.31
N GLN A 92 16.26 2.25 2.71
CA GLN A 92 17.01 3.17 1.84
C GLN A 92 18.25 2.51 1.26
N GLN A 93 19.02 1.80 2.08
CA GLN A 93 20.21 1.07 1.65
C GLN A 93 19.86 -0.03 0.63
N ALA A 94 18.84 -0.86 0.93
CA ALA A 94 18.42 -1.94 0.07
C ALA A 94 17.89 -1.45 -1.30
N PHE A 95 17.29 -0.26 -1.32
CA PHE A 95 16.74 0.36 -2.54
C PHE A 95 17.75 1.26 -3.26
N GLY A 96 18.99 1.36 -2.77
CA GLY A 96 20.01 2.26 -3.33
C GLY A 96 19.62 3.74 -3.27
N ALA A 97 18.74 4.12 -2.34
CA ALA A 97 18.28 5.48 -2.17
C ALA A 97 19.38 6.34 -1.53
N SER A 98 19.53 7.58 -1.98
CA SER A 98 20.32 8.56 -1.24
C SER A 98 19.64 8.90 0.10
N SER A 99 20.43 9.24 1.11
CA SER A 99 19.91 9.63 2.41
C SER A 99 18.98 10.84 2.27
N SER A 100 17.69 10.64 2.52
CA SER A 100 16.69 11.69 2.44
C SER A 100 15.79 11.74 3.68
N ARG A 101 15.51 12.95 4.15
CA ARG A 101 14.57 13.26 5.23
C ARG A 101 13.11 13.11 4.79
N ALA A 102 12.84 13.13 3.48
CA ALA A 102 11.48 13.06 2.93
C ALA A 102 10.75 11.77 3.34
N TRP A 103 11.48 10.66 3.54
CA TRP A 103 10.94 9.39 4.03
C TRP A 103 10.18 9.52 5.35
N LEU A 104 10.58 10.45 6.22
CA LEU A 104 9.94 10.67 7.52
C LEU A 104 9.03 11.89 7.53
N HIS A 105 9.29 12.89 6.70
CA HIS A 105 8.69 14.21 6.84
C HIS A 105 7.73 14.59 5.71
N GLU A 106 7.81 13.92 4.55
CA GLU A 106 7.03 14.29 3.37
C GLU A 106 6.25 13.13 2.75
N TYR A 107 6.78 11.91 2.78
CA TYR A 107 6.18 10.75 2.11
C TYR A 107 6.14 9.51 3.02
N TYR A 108 5.82 9.71 4.29
CA TYR A 108 5.92 8.70 5.33
C TYR A 108 5.04 7.45 5.08
N GLN A 109 3.85 7.63 4.52
CA GLN A 109 3.00 6.49 4.17
C GLN A 109 3.72 5.62 3.14
N LEU A 110 4.10 6.15 1.99
CA LEU A 110 4.85 5.37 0.99
C LEU A 110 6.15 4.78 1.56
N ALA A 111 6.91 5.53 2.36
CA ALA A 111 8.10 5.04 3.04
C ALA A 111 7.81 3.79 3.92
N ASN A 112 6.66 3.75 4.59
CA ASN A 112 6.26 2.60 5.38
C ASN A 112 5.87 1.39 4.51
N ARG A 113 5.24 1.60 3.33
CA ARG A 113 4.92 0.55 2.35
C ARG A 113 6.21 -0.06 1.81
N LEU A 114 7.17 0.77 1.44
CA LEU A 114 8.49 0.36 0.97
C LEU A 114 9.27 -0.42 2.05
N ALA A 115 9.17 0.00 3.32
CA ALA A 115 9.81 -0.72 4.42
C ALA A 115 9.22 -2.12 4.62
N HIS A 116 7.90 -2.28 4.48
CA HIS A 116 7.27 -3.61 4.59
C HIS A 116 7.56 -4.50 3.39
N LEU A 117 7.61 -3.93 2.19
CA LEU A 117 8.11 -4.62 1.01
C LEU A 117 9.53 -5.12 1.27
N HIS A 118 10.45 -4.24 1.70
CA HIS A 118 11.82 -4.61 2.04
C HIS A 118 11.88 -5.75 3.07
N PHE A 119 11.12 -5.64 4.16
CA PHE A 119 11.06 -6.67 5.20
C PHE A 119 10.70 -8.04 4.63
N LEU A 120 9.60 -8.14 3.87
CA LEU A 120 9.18 -9.43 3.28
C LEU A 120 10.25 -10.00 2.34
N ARG A 121 10.90 -9.15 1.54
CA ARG A 121 11.97 -9.56 0.63
C ARG A 121 13.18 -10.07 1.40
N GLN A 122 13.52 -9.42 2.52
CA GLN A 122 14.60 -9.86 3.42
C GLN A 122 14.28 -11.21 4.09
N GLN A 123 12.99 -11.52 4.34
CA GLN A 123 12.56 -12.84 4.82
C GLN A 123 12.50 -13.91 3.71
N GLY A 124 12.96 -13.61 2.48
CA GLY A 124 12.95 -14.55 1.35
C GLY A 124 11.59 -14.67 0.64
N ILE A 125 10.62 -13.82 0.96
CA ILE A 125 9.29 -13.88 0.35
C ILE A 125 9.29 -13.21 -1.03
N HIS A 126 8.63 -13.85 -2.00
CA HIS A 126 8.29 -13.28 -3.30
C HIS A 126 7.21 -12.18 -3.20
N ALA A 127 7.56 -10.97 -2.74
CA ALA A 127 6.63 -9.86 -2.52
C ALA A 127 6.74 -8.70 -3.54
N TRP A 128 5.61 -8.23 -4.06
CA TRP A 128 5.54 -7.03 -4.92
C TRP A 128 4.62 -5.98 -4.30
N LEU A 129 4.90 -4.71 -4.59
CA LEU A 129 4.04 -3.57 -4.26
C LEU A 129 3.45 -3.00 -5.56
N VAL A 130 2.14 -2.81 -5.60
CA VAL A 130 1.45 -2.08 -6.66
C VAL A 130 0.90 -0.78 -6.11
N LEU A 131 1.25 0.32 -6.77
CA LEU A 131 0.63 1.62 -6.57
C LEU A 131 -0.54 1.72 -7.54
N LEU A 132 -1.75 1.61 -7.01
CA LEU A 132 -2.99 1.80 -7.76
C LEU A 132 -3.38 3.28 -7.71
N LEU A 133 -3.21 3.97 -8.83
CA LEU A 133 -3.40 5.41 -8.94
C LEU A 133 -4.69 5.66 -9.71
N LEU A 134 -5.71 6.12 -9.01
CA LEU A 134 -7.01 6.39 -9.64
C LEU A 134 -6.90 7.64 -10.51
N THR A 135 -7.40 7.55 -11.73
CA THR A 135 -7.58 8.70 -12.62
C THR A 135 -9.07 9.02 -12.72
N ASP A 136 -9.38 10.27 -12.99
CA ASP A 136 -10.76 10.68 -13.31
C ASP A 136 -11.81 10.42 -12.20
N ASP A 137 -11.37 10.26 -10.94
CA ASP A 137 -12.26 10.28 -9.77
C ASP A 137 -12.77 11.72 -9.48
N TRP A 138 -13.26 12.02 -8.28
CA TRP A 138 -13.82 13.32 -7.93
C TRP A 138 -12.91 14.54 -8.22
N LYS A 139 -11.59 14.39 -8.10
CA LYS A 139 -10.60 15.45 -8.45
C LYS A 139 -10.23 15.48 -9.93
N LYS A 140 -10.67 14.50 -10.71
CA LYS A 140 -10.30 14.32 -12.12
C LYS A 140 -8.79 14.37 -12.37
N THR A 141 -8.02 13.69 -11.54
CA THR A 141 -6.55 13.66 -11.65
C THR A 141 -6.15 12.91 -12.93
N PRO A 142 -5.51 13.55 -13.92
CA PRO A 142 -5.08 12.87 -15.12
C PRO A 142 -3.82 12.04 -14.85
N GLN A 143 -3.62 10.99 -15.65
CA GLN A 143 -2.40 10.16 -15.58
C GLN A 143 -1.11 11.00 -15.68
N THR A 144 -1.08 12.03 -16.54
CA THR A 144 0.11 12.88 -16.73
C THR A 144 0.51 13.63 -15.46
N LEU A 145 -0.47 14.07 -14.65
CA LEU A 145 -0.20 14.69 -13.36
C LEU A 145 0.37 13.66 -12.37
N TRP A 146 -0.18 12.44 -12.35
CA TRP A 146 0.39 11.38 -11.53
C TRP A 146 1.84 11.05 -11.88
N GLU A 147 2.17 10.97 -13.17
CA GLU A 147 3.53 10.68 -13.62
C GLU A 147 4.53 11.76 -13.15
N GLN A 148 4.14 13.04 -13.24
CA GLN A 148 4.94 14.17 -12.77
C GLN A 148 5.13 14.13 -11.25
N GLU A 149 4.07 13.84 -10.51
CA GLU A 149 4.11 13.77 -9.05
C GLU A 149 4.91 12.57 -8.56
N LEU A 150 4.77 11.40 -9.19
CA LEU A 150 5.61 10.23 -8.88
C LEU A 150 7.09 10.52 -9.12
N CYS A 151 7.44 11.22 -10.20
CA CYS A 151 8.82 11.65 -10.45
C CYS A 151 9.34 12.52 -9.29
N THR A 152 8.54 13.48 -8.84
CA THR A 152 8.86 14.36 -7.70
C THR A 152 8.98 13.58 -6.39
N ILE A 153 8.08 12.63 -6.14
CA ILE A 153 8.11 11.79 -4.95
C ILE A 153 9.38 10.91 -4.97
N TRP A 154 9.74 10.33 -6.11
CA TRP A 154 10.85 9.37 -6.20
C TRP A 154 12.17 10.11 -6.01
N ALA A 155 12.32 11.27 -6.65
CA ALA A 155 13.43 12.17 -6.44
C ALA A 155 13.54 12.61 -4.98
N GLY A 156 12.42 12.99 -4.35
CA GLY A 156 12.39 13.37 -2.93
C GLY A 156 12.77 12.22 -1.99
N LEU A 157 12.39 10.98 -2.31
CA LEU A 157 12.84 9.78 -1.61
C LEU A 157 14.30 9.39 -1.92
N GLY A 158 14.98 10.10 -2.82
CA GLY A 158 16.36 9.79 -3.22
C GLY A 158 16.48 8.53 -4.08
N LEU A 159 15.38 8.08 -4.68
CA LEU A 159 15.32 6.93 -5.57
C LEU A 159 15.62 7.36 -7.00
N ARG A 160 16.47 6.59 -7.70
CA ARG A 160 16.94 6.93 -9.06
C ARG A 160 16.17 6.24 -10.17
N ALA A 161 15.48 5.15 -9.86
CA ALA A 161 14.69 4.37 -10.80
C ALA A 161 13.59 3.63 -10.03
N GLU A 162 12.59 3.15 -10.76
CA GLU A 162 11.62 2.21 -10.21
C GLU A 162 12.31 0.89 -9.87
N HIS A 163 11.96 0.35 -8.71
CA HIS A 163 12.49 -0.94 -8.28
C HIS A 163 11.72 -2.08 -8.98
N PRO A 164 12.37 -3.17 -9.44
CA PRO A 164 11.71 -4.33 -10.07
C PRO A 164 10.57 -5.00 -9.29
N TRP A 165 10.38 -4.63 -8.02
CA TRP A 165 9.33 -5.18 -7.14
C TRP A 165 8.19 -4.19 -6.90
N ILE A 166 8.24 -3.03 -7.55
CA ILE A 166 7.21 -1.99 -7.49
C ILE A 166 6.62 -1.85 -8.89
N GLY A 167 5.30 -1.97 -9.00
CA GLY A 167 4.55 -1.62 -10.21
C GLY A 167 3.61 -0.44 -9.94
N ARG A 168 3.21 0.24 -11.00
CA ARG A 168 2.17 1.27 -10.97
C ARG A 168 1.06 0.94 -11.95
N VAL A 169 -0.18 1.16 -11.55
CA VAL A 169 -1.36 0.96 -12.38
C VAL A 169 -2.19 2.24 -12.32
N PHE A 170 -2.47 2.84 -13.48
CA PHE A 170 -3.42 3.94 -13.60
C PHE A 170 -4.79 3.36 -13.89
N LEU A 171 -5.78 3.67 -13.05
CA LEU A 171 -7.12 3.12 -13.17
C LEU A 171 -8.15 4.26 -13.29
N PRO A 172 -8.78 4.46 -14.46
CA PRO A 172 -9.86 5.42 -14.59
C PRO A 172 -11.09 4.98 -13.80
N VAL A 173 -11.64 5.87 -13.00
CA VAL A 173 -12.90 5.65 -12.28
C VAL A 173 -14.06 5.97 -13.24
N PRO A 174 -14.95 5.01 -13.54
CA PRO A 174 -16.08 5.26 -14.44
C PRO A 174 -17.00 6.37 -13.91
N GLU A 175 -17.46 7.27 -14.79
CA GLU A 175 -18.40 8.36 -14.45
C GLU A 175 -19.77 7.83 -13.97
N ASP A 176 -20.14 6.60 -14.37
CA ASP A 176 -21.43 6.02 -14.07
C ASP A 176 -21.42 5.34 -12.69
N ARG A 177 -21.68 6.13 -11.64
CA ARG A 177 -22.17 5.58 -10.36
C ARG A 177 -23.64 5.22 -10.48
N THR A 178 -24.03 4.45 -11.49
CA THR A 178 -25.27 3.69 -11.38
C THR A 178 -25.02 2.70 -10.26
N THR A 179 -25.75 2.88 -9.16
CA THR A 179 -25.87 1.92 -8.09
C THR A 179 -26.24 0.57 -8.70
N ALA A 180 -25.24 -0.27 -8.99
CA ALA A 180 -25.49 -1.67 -9.18
C ALA A 180 -26.14 -2.13 -7.87
N PRO A 181 -27.41 -2.57 -7.89
CA PRO A 181 -28.05 -3.01 -6.67
C PRO A 181 -27.19 -4.14 -6.10
N ILE A 182 -26.72 -3.97 -4.86
CA ILE A 182 -26.14 -5.07 -4.08
C ILE A 182 -27.19 -6.18 -4.11
N PRO A 183 -26.91 -7.37 -4.68
CA PRO A 183 -27.87 -8.46 -4.72
C PRO A 183 -28.29 -8.78 -3.28
N GLY A 184 -29.57 -8.57 -2.95
CA GLY A 184 -30.15 -8.94 -1.66
C GLY A 184 -30.52 -7.81 -0.68
N ARG A 185 -30.47 -6.52 -1.07
CA ARG A 185 -31.11 -5.45 -0.26
C ARG A 185 -32.52 -5.16 -0.75
N PRO A 186 -33.59 -5.43 0.01
CA PRO A 186 -34.93 -4.96 -0.34
C PRO A 186 -34.96 -3.43 -0.27
N SER A 187 -35.40 -2.80 -1.35
CA SER A 187 -35.62 -1.36 -1.42
C SER A 187 -36.64 -0.96 -0.35
N LEU A 188 -36.23 -0.11 0.58
CA LEU A 188 -37.15 0.54 1.52
C LEU A 188 -38.08 1.45 0.71
N MET A 189 -39.32 1.00 0.51
CA MET A 189 -40.39 1.85 0.02
C MET A 189 -40.62 2.96 1.04
N SER A 190 -40.43 4.20 0.60
CA SER A 190 -40.87 5.40 1.31
C SER A 190 -42.39 5.38 1.42
N ALA A 191 -42.91 5.26 2.64
CA ALA A 191 -44.31 5.53 2.92
C ALA A 191 -44.49 7.05 2.98
N SER A 192 -45.29 7.59 2.06
CA SER A 192 -45.76 8.97 2.09
C SER A 192 -46.90 9.10 3.09
N HIS A 193 -46.82 10.12 3.96
CA HIS A 193 -47.96 10.71 4.65
C HIS A 193 -48.30 12.04 3.97
#